data_AF-A0A924BKR6-F1
#
_entry.id   AF-A0A924BKR6-F1
#
_cell.length_a   1.000
_cell.length_b   1.000
_cell.length_c   1.000
_cell.angle_alpha   90.00
_cell.angle_beta   90.00
_cell.angle_gamma   90.00
#
_symmetry.space_group_name_H-M   'P 1'
#
loop_
_entity.id
_entity.type
_entity.pdbx_description
1 polymer ?
#
loop_
_entity_poly.entity_id
_entity_poly.type
_entity_poly.pdbx_seq_one_letter_code
_entity_poly.pdbx_strand_id
1 'polypeptide(L)' 'NALGYLRVMFTVDDVDDTLGRLLQRGAQLVDEVVQYQDSYRLCYIRGPGGLLIGLAQELKAAG' A
#
# COMPACT_ATOMS: atom_id res chain seq x y z
N ASN A 1 -14.45 6.12 -11.43
CA ASN A 1 -13.56 6.51 -12.53
C ASN A 1 -13.08 7.94 -12.33
N ALA A 2 -11.80 8.13 -12.02
CA ALA A 2 -11.15 9.44 -12.02
C ALA A 2 -10.21 9.48 -13.24
N LEU A 3 -10.35 10.49 -14.09
CA LEU A 3 -9.45 10.76 -15.22
C LEU A 3 -8.32 11.67 -14.75
N GLY A 4 -7.07 11.19 -14.79
CA GLY A 4 -5.86 11.86 -14.28
C GLY A 4 -4.93 10.87 -13.55
N TYR A 5 -3.65 11.25 -13.28
CA TYR A 5 -2.63 10.39 -12.66
C TYR A 5 -3.19 9.56 -11.49
N LEU A 6 -3.20 8.23 -11.69
CA LEU A 6 -4.08 7.33 -10.96
C LEU A 6 -3.58 6.99 -9.55
N ARG A 7 -2.26 6.88 -9.37
CA ARG A 7 -1.55 6.53 -8.12
C ARG A 7 -0.06 6.32 -8.39
N VAL A 8 0.76 6.42 -7.35
CA VAL A 8 2.14 5.88 -7.34
C VAL A 8 2.16 4.62 -6.48
N MET A 9 2.94 3.63 -6.90
CA MET A 9 3.10 2.34 -6.23
C MET A 9 4.51 2.24 -5.67
N PHE A 10 4.64 1.92 -4.38
CA PHE A 10 5.93 1.65 -3.74
C PHE A 10 6.01 0.19 -3.30
N THR A 11 7.11 -0.48 -3.64
CA THR A 11 7.47 -1.76 -3.04
C THR A 11 8.13 -1.50 -1.68
N VAL A 12 7.73 -2.24 -0.65
CA VAL A 12 8.20 -2.11 0.72
C VAL A 12 8.56 -3.48 1.29
N ASP A 13 9.45 -3.50 2.29
CA ASP A 13 9.91 -4.76 2.89
C ASP A 13 8.82 -5.43 3.75
N ASP A 14 8.06 -4.62 4.49
CA ASP A 14 6.95 -5.07 5.34
C ASP A 14 5.77 -4.09 5.21
N VAL A 15 4.63 -4.59 4.70
CA VAL A 15 3.44 -3.77 4.47
C VAL A 15 2.74 -3.38 5.77
N ASP A 16 2.76 -4.25 6.79
CA ASP A 16 2.06 -4.00 8.07
C ASP A 16 2.81 -2.97 8.91
N ASP A 17 4.15 -3.09 8.99
CA ASP A 17 4.98 -2.07 9.66
C ASP A 17 4.86 -0.71 8.97
N THR A 18 5.00 -0.71 7.64
CA THR A 18 4.96 0.54 6.87
C THR A 18 3.59 1.20 6.99
N LEU A 19 2.50 0.42 6.88
CA LEU A 19 1.15 0.91 7.09
C LEU A 19 0.97 1.47 8.50
N GLY A 20 1.40 0.75 9.54
CA GLY A 20 1.31 1.20 10.93
C GLY A 20 1.96 2.56 11.17
N ARG A 21 3.17 2.76 10.64
CA ARG A 21 3.88 4.05 10.72
C ARG A 21 3.17 5.17 9.95
N LEU A 22 2.55 4.86 8.81
CA LEU A 22 1.84 5.85 8.00
C LEU A 22 0.50 6.25 8.61
N LEU A 23 -0.24 5.30 9.20
CA LEU A 23 -1.48 5.57 9.94
C LEU A 23 -1.21 6.51 11.13
N GLN A 24 -0.12 6.28 11.88
CA GLN A 24 0.31 7.18 12.96
C GLN A 24 0.63 8.61 12.48
N ARG A 25 0.93 8.78 11.18
CA ARG A 25 1.23 10.07 10.54
C ARG A 25 0.03 10.67 9.79
N GLY A 26 -1.17 10.11 9.99
CA GLY A 26 -2.42 10.62 9.43
C GLY A 26 -2.77 10.10 8.03
N ALA A 27 -2.09 9.06 7.53
CA ALA A 27 -2.56 8.34 6.36
C ALA A 27 -3.86 7.58 6.70
N GLN A 28 -4.69 7.34 5.68
CA GLN A 28 -5.95 6.61 5.81
C GLN A 28 -5.94 5.40 4.89
N LEU A 29 -6.18 4.21 5.43
CA LEU A 29 -6.38 3.02 4.62
C LEU A 29 -7.67 3.16 3.81
N VAL A 30 -7.62 2.85 2.51
CA VAL A 30 -8.77 3.00 1.60
C VAL A 30 -9.67 1.76 1.61
N ASP A 31 -9.17 0.62 2.12
CA ASP A 31 -9.93 -0.62 2.29
C ASP A 31 -9.20 -1.55 3.28
N GLU A 32 -8.74 -2.72 2.83
CA GLU A 32 -7.96 -3.69 3.59
C GLU A 32 -6.57 -3.94 2.97
N VAL A 33 -5.71 -4.63 3.71
CA VAL A 33 -4.49 -5.22 3.15
C VAL A 33 -4.87 -6.55 2.53
N VAL A 34 -4.67 -6.69 1.22
CA VAL A 34 -5.00 -7.92 0.49
C VAL A 34 -3.74 -8.70 0.16
N GLN A 35 -3.85 -10.03 0.15
CA GLN A 35 -2.82 -10.92 -0.36
C GLN A 35 -3.20 -11.41 -1.76
N TYR A 36 -2.30 -11.26 -2.71
CA TYR A 36 -2.43 -11.80 -4.06
C TYR A 36 -1.56 -13.04 -4.21
N GLN A 37 -2.22 -14.20 -4.21
CA GLN A 37 -1.57 -15.52 -4.27
C GLN A 37 -0.46 -15.61 -3.21
N ASP A 38 0.62 -16.31 -3.51
CA ASP A 38 1.81 -16.38 -2.66
C ASP A 38 2.90 -15.42 -3.18
N SER A 39 2.51 -14.31 -3.81
CA SER A 39 3.44 -13.40 -4.50
C SER A 39 3.49 -12.00 -3.92
N TYR A 40 2.36 -11.45 -3.46
CA TYR A 40 2.32 -10.09 -2.95
C TYR A 40 1.33 -9.90 -1.81
N ARG A 41 1.63 -8.98 -0.89
CA ARG A 41 0.63 -8.31 -0.04
C ARG A 41 0.59 -6.84 -0.40
N LEU A 42 -0.59 -6.24 -0.53
CA LEU A 42 -0.70 -4.85 -0.97
C LEU A 42 -1.93 -4.14 -0.41
N CYS A 43 -1.87 -2.82 -0.36
CA CYS A 43 -2.99 -1.97 0.05
C CYS A 43 -2.92 -0.60 -0.62
N TYR A 44 -4.02 0.14 -0.56
CA TYR A 44 -4.08 1.56 -0.91
C TYR A 44 -4.32 2.43 0.30
N ILE A 45 -3.61 3.55 0.36
CA ILE A 45 -3.80 4.59 1.37
C ILE A 45 -4.08 5.94 0.71
N ARG A 46 -4.76 6.83 1.43
CA ARG A 46 -4.73 8.27 1.18
C ARG A 46 -3.67 8.92 2.06
N GLY A 47 -2.70 9.56 1.41
CA GLY A 47 -1.69 10.38 2.07
C GLY A 47 -2.14 11.84 2.23
N PRO A 48 -1.22 12.73 2.63
CA PRO A 48 -1.47 14.17 2.70
C PRO A 48 -2.04 14.71 1.37
N GLY A 49 -3.04 15.59 1.46
CA GLY A 49 -3.73 16.12 0.28
C GLY A 49 -4.65 15.13 -0.44
N GLY A 50 -4.92 13.95 0.15
CA GLY A 50 -5.84 12.96 -0.41
C GLY A 50 -5.26 12.12 -1.56
N LEU A 51 -3.94 12.23 -1.79
CA LEU A 51 -3.20 11.49 -2.82
C LEU A 51 -3.32 9.98 -2.60
N LEU A 52 -3.67 9.26 -3.66
CA LEU A 52 -3.76 7.80 -3.63
C LEU A 52 -2.37 7.19 -3.82
N ILE A 53 -1.93 6.42 -2.84
CA ILE A 53 -0.63 5.73 -2.83
C ILE A 53 -0.87 4.24 -2.63
N GLY A 54 -0.21 3.41 -3.44
CA GLY A 54 -0.17 1.97 -3.22
C GLY A 54 1.10 1.56 -2.47
N LEU A 55 0.97 0.60 -1.57
CA LEU A 55 2.08 -0.14 -0.94
C LEU A 55 1.98 -1.61 -1.34
N ALA A 56 3.08 -2.23 -1.74
CA ALA A 56 3.16 -3.67 -1.99
C ALA A 56 4.41 -4.25 -1.35
N GLN A 57 4.26 -5.40 -0.72
CA GLN A 57 5.34 -6.24 -0.25
C GLN A 57 5.42 -7.46 -1.15
N GLU A 58 6.59 -7.74 -1.71
CA GLU A 58 6.87 -9.00 -2.39
C GLU A 58 6.91 -10.14 -1.36
N LEU A 59 6.05 -11.13 -1.53
CA LEU A 59 6.14 -12.42 -0.86
C LEU A 59 7.01 -13.32 -1.71
N LYS A 60 8.33 -13.12 -1.68
CA LYS A 60 9.20 -14.15 -2.27
C LYS A 60 8.98 -15.46 -1.51
N ALA A 61 8.79 -16.56 -2.24
CA ALA A 61 9.29 -17.84 -1.76
C ALA A 61 10.80 -17.63 -1.59
N ALA A 62 11.30 -17.72 -0.34
CA ALA A 62 12.73 -17.74 -0.12
C ALA A 62 13.32 -18.80 -1.07
N GLY A 63 14.24 -18.37 -1.94
CA GLY A 63 14.95 -19.28 -2.83
C GLY A 63 15.72 -20.34 -2.07
#